data_AF-A0A966CV87-F1
#
_entry.id   AF-A0A966CV87-F1
#
_cell.length_a   1.000
_cell.length_b   1.000
_cell.length_c   1.000
_cell.angle_alpha   90.00
_cell.angle_beta   90.00
_cell.angle_gamma   90.00
#
_symmetry.space_group_name_H-M   'P 1'
#
loop_
_entity.id
_entity.type
_entity.pdbx_description
1 polymer ?
#
loop_
_entity_poly.entity_id
_entity_poly.type
_entity_poly.pdbx_seq_one_letter_code
_entity_poly.pdbx_strand_id
1 'polypeptide(L)'
;MKEICRKHKKLVIIGIAIIFFLCRNVINHTFSTERWMKYPEKRVDIVDNLLEKHELSGMTVDEIMLLLGEDTETEYFKTENNMVYYLGPERGLIRIDSEWLVLELQEDRVSKVDIFTD
;
A
#
# COMPACT_ATOMS: atom_id res chain seq x y z
N MET A 1 -31.66 -22.91 -30.36
CA MET A 1 -32.01 -22.51 -28.98
C MET A 1 -30.99 -22.93 -27.91
N LYS A 2 -30.66 -24.22 -27.72
CA LYS A 2 -29.72 -24.69 -26.68
C LYS A 2 -28.33 -24.03 -26.75
N GLU A 3 -27.85 -23.76 -27.96
CA GLU A 3 -26.55 -23.13 -28.20
C GLU A 3 -26.51 -21.65 -27.80
N ILE A 4 -27.59 -20.91 -28.06
CA ILE A 4 -27.75 -19.50 -27.64
C ILE A 4 -27.76 -19.41 -26.11
N CYS A 5 -28.53 -20.29 -25.44
CA CYS A 5 -28.56 -20.36 -23.99
C CYS A 5 -27.19 -20.74 -23.38
N ARG A 6 -26.44 -21.64 -24.03
CA ARG A 6 -25.06 -21.99 -23.62
C ARG A 6 -24.10 -20.81 -23.77
N LYS A 7 -24.19 -20.04 -24.87
CA LYS A 7 -23.38 -18.85 -25.11
C LYS A 7 -23.68 -17.75 -24.08
N HIS A 8 -24.96 -17.52 -23.75
CA HIS A 8 -25.35 -16.54 -22.74
C HIS A 8 -24.87 -16.93 -21.33
N LYS A 9 -25.00 -18.21 -20.95
CA LYS A 9 -24.43 -18.70 -19.68
C LYS A 9 -22.92 -18.49 -19.59
N LYS A 10 -22.17 -18.75 -20.68
CA LYS A 10 -20.72 -18.49 -20.73
C LYS A 10 -20.38 -16.99 -20.57
N LEU A 11 -21.11 -16.11 -21.24
CA LEU A 11 -20.92 -14.66 -21.13
C LEU A 11 -21.19 -14.17 -19.71
N VAL A 12 -22.22 -14.67 -19.04
CA VAL A 12 -22.51 -14.33 -17.64
C VAL A 12 -21.39 -14.78 -16.70
N ILE A 13 -20.88 -16.01 -16.87
CA ILE A 13 -19.77 -16.53 -16.05
C ILE A 13 -18.50 -15.68 -16.24
N ILE A 14 -18.16 -15.33 -17.49
CA ILE A 14 -17.02 -14.46 -17.79
C ILE A 14 -17.22 -13.08 -17.14
N GLY A 15 -18.41 -12.50 -17.25
CA GLY A 15 -18.73 -11.22 -16.62
C GLY A 15 -18.55 -11.24 -15.10
N ILE A 16 -19.06 -12.28 -14.42
CA ILE A 16 -18.89 -12.45 -12.97
C ILE A 16 -17.40 -12.60 -12.61
N ALA A 17 -16.63 -13.38 -13.39
CA ALA A 17 -15.21 -13.55 -13.15
C ALA A 17 -14.47 -12.21 -13.27
N ILE A 18 -14.76 -11.41 -14.30
CA ILE A 18 -14.18 -10.07 -14.48
C ILE A 18 -14.51 -9.18 -13.27
N ILE A 19 -15.77 -9.11 -12.86
CA ILE A 19 -16.19 -8.32 -11.69
C ILE A 19 -15.45 -8.77 -10.44
N PHE A 20 -15.33 -10.09 -10.22
CA PHE A 20 -14.60 -10.64 -9.09
C PHE A 20 -13.13 -10.20 -9.09
N PHE A 21 -12.44 -10.28 -10.24
CA PHE A 21 -11.06 -9.81 -10.36
C PHE A 21 -10.93 -8.30 -10.13
N LEU A 22 -11.84 -7.49 -10.68
CA LEU A 22 -11.86 -6.04 -10.47
C LEU A 22 -12.08 -5.68 -8.99
N CYS A 23 -13.05 -6.32 -8.33
CA CYS A 23 -13.29 -6.13 -6.90
C CYS A 23 -12.06 -6.50 -6.06
N ARG A 24 -11.43 -7.65 -6.34
CA ARG A 24 -10.19 -8.03 -5.66
C ARG A 24 -9.08 -7.02 -5.88
N ASN A 25 -8.95 -6.49 -7.09
CA ASN A 25 -7.96 -5.47 -7.41
C ASN A 25 -8.18 -4.19 -6.59
N VAL A 26 -9.41 -3.66 -6.59
CA VAL A 26 -9.77 -2.49 -5.77
C VAL A 26 -9.47 -2.74 -4.30
N ILE A 27 -9.87 -3.90 -3.78
CA ILE A 27 -9.65 -4.26 -2.38
C ILE A 27 -8.14 -4.30 -2.09
N ASN A 28 -7.33 -4.92 -2.93
CA ASN A 28 -5.89 -5.07 -2.69
C ASN A 28 -5.10 -3.76 -2.73
N HIS A 29 -5.58 -2.76 -3.49
CA HIS A 29 -4.90 -1.47 -3.66
C HIS A 29 -5.51 -0.32 -2.86
N THR A 30 -6.53 -0.59 -2.04
CA THR A 30 -7.12 0.43 -1.17
C THR A 30 -6.41 0.45 0.19
N PHE A 31 -5.97 1.64 0.62
CA PHE A 31 -5.40 1.81 1.94
C PHE A 31 -6.46 1.69 3.04
N SER A 32 -6.09 1.00 4.12
CA SER A 32 -6.73 1.10 5.43
C SER A 32 -5.69 0.83 6.51
N THR A 33 -5.82 1.47 7.68
CA THR A 33 -4.93 1.22 8.83
C THR A 33 -4.90 -0.26 9.19
N GLU A 34 -6.05 -0.95 9.22
CA GLU A 34 -6.08 -2.39 9.49
C GLU A 34 -5.21 -3.20 8.52
N ARG A 35 -5.30 -2.92 7.21
CA ARG A 35 -4.53 -3.65 6.20
C ARG A 35 -3.04 -3.33 6.29
N TRP A 36 -2.72 -2.05 6.48
CA TRP A 36 -1.35 -1.59 6.66
C TRP A 36 -0.63 -2.30 7.81
N MET A 37 -1.33 -2.48 8.94
CA MET A 37 -0.79 -3.21 10.09
C MET A 37 -0.74 -4.72 9.86
N LYS A 38 -1.77 -5.28 9.23
CA LYS A 38 -1.95 -6.73 9.09
C LYS A 38 -0.99 -7.36 8.09
N TYR A 39 -0.60 -6.63 7.04
CA TYR A 39 0.25 -7.15 5.96
C TYR A 39 1.39 -6.18 5.62
N PRO A 40 2.41 -6.04 6.49
CA PRO A 40 3.54 -5.14 6.24
C PRO A 40 4.25 -5.38 4.91
N GLU A 41 4.35 -6.64 4.46
CA GLU A 41 4.96 -7.06 3.20
C GLU A 41 4.13 -6.71 1.95
N LYS A 42 2.92 -6.17 2.14
CA LYS A 42 1.97 -5.76 1.10
C LYS A 42 1.69 -4.26 1.12
N ARG A 43 2.38 -3.48 1.94
CA ARG A 43 2.19 -2.03 2.02
C ARG A 43 2.50 -1.34 0.69
N VAL A 44 3.42 -1.89 -0.11
CA VAL A 44 3.75 -1.45 -1.47
C VAL A 44 2.52 -1.43 -2.39
N ASP A 45 1.55 -2.32 -2.17
CA ASP A 45 0.32 -2.37 -2.98
C ASP A 45 -0.66 -1.25 -2.63
N ILE A 46 -0.55 -0.64 -1.44
CA ILE A 46 -1.52 0.33 -0.89
C ILE A 46 -0.94 1.71 -0.57
N VAL A 47 0.39 1.88 -0.56
CA VAL A 47 1.06 3.14 -0.21
C VAL A 47 0.68 4.28 -1.14
N ASP A 48 0.42 4.01 -2.43
CA ASP A 48 -0.02 5.05 -3.35
C ASP A 48 -1.41 5.58 -2.96
N ASN A 49 -2.31 4.68 -2.56
CA ASN A 49 -3.64 5.09 -2.12
C ASN A 49 -3.62 5.78 -0.76
N LEU A 50 -2.65 5.44 0.11
CA LEU A 50 -2.37 6.19 1.33
C LEU A 50 -1.98 7.63 1.00
N LEU A 51 -0.95 7.82 0.18
CA LEU A 51 -0.41 9.14 -0.18
C LEU A 51 -1.37 9.98 -1.02
N GLU A 52 -2.25 9.34 -1.79
CA GLU A 52 -3.32 10.02 -2.52
C GLU A 52 -4.40 10.60 -1.58
N LYS A 53 -4.73 9.88 -0.50
CA LYS A 53 -5.85 10.22 0.40
C LYS A 53 -5.44 10.98 1.66
N HIS A 54 -4.18 10.89 2.05
CA HIS A 54 -3.65 11.45 3.28
C HIS A 54 -2.41 12.30 2.98
N GLU A 55 -2.48 13.59 3.27
CA GLU A 55 -1.31 14.47 3.26
C GLU A 55 -0.52 14.25 4.55
N LEU A 56 0.51 13.39 4.47
CA LEU A 56 1.32 13.05 5.65
C LEU A 56 2.22 14.19 6.10
N SER A 57 2.63 15.08 5.18
CA SER A 57 3.41 16.27 5.51
C SER A 57 2.66 17.15 6.52
N GLY A 58 3.36 17.54 7.58
CA GLY A 58 2.84 18.34 8.67
C GLY A 58 2.17 17.55 9.79
N MET A 59 1.86 16.26 9.60
CA MET A 59 1.33 15.41 10.67
C MET A 59 2.34 15.27 11.80
N THR A 60 1.85 15.21 13.04
CA THR A 60 2.69 14.89 14.20
C THR A 60 3.07 13.42 14.22
N VAL A 61 4.12 13.07 14.97
CA VAL A 61 4.48 11.68 15.23
C VAL A 61 3.29 10.88 15.77
N ASP A 62 2.52 11.43 16.71
CA ASP A 62 1.34 10.75 17.27
C ASP A 62 0.25 10.48 16.23
N GLU A 63 0.01 11.42 15.31
CA GLU A 63 -0.95 11.24 14.22
C GLU A 63 -0.50 10.15 13.23
N ILE A 64 0.80 10.12 12.91
CA ILE A 64 1.40 9.06 12.10
C ILE A 64 1.30 7.72 12.81
N MET A 65 1.60 7.64 14.10
CA MET A 65 1.48 6.42 14.91
C MET A 65 0.05 5.90 14.96
N LEU A 66 -0.95 6.80 15.03
CA LEU A 66 -2.35 6.41 14.98
C LEU A 66 -2.75 5.85 13.60
N LEU A 67 -2.20 6.42 12.52
CA LEU A 67 -2.56 6.06 11.15
C LEU A 67 -1.84 4.81 10.64
N LEU A 68 -0.53 4.72 10.91
CA LEU A 68 0.42 3.77 10.33
C LEU A 68 1.09 2.86 11.35
N GLY A 69 0.96 3.17 12.65
CA GLY A 69 1.55 2.39 13.73
C GLY A 69 3.03 2.65 13.93
N GLU A 70 3.62 1.80 14.77
CA GLU A 70 5.06 1.76 14.96
C GLU A 70 5.77 1.57 13.62
N ASP A 71 6.85 2.31 13.48
CA ASP A 71 7.70 2.22 12.32
C ASP A 71 8.57 0.96 12.38
N THR A 72 9.31 0.71 11.30
CA THR A 72 10.08 -0.52 11.16
C THR A 72 11.40 -0.38 11.91
N GLU A 73 11.67 -1.31 12.82
CA GLU A 73 12.89 -1.32 13.65
C GLU A 73 14.21 -1.54 12.86
N THR A 74 14.14 -1.78 11.55
CA THR A 74 15.30 -2.10 10.70
C THR A 74 16.14 -0.87 10.36
N GLU A 75 17.44 -1.09 10.09
CA GLU A 75 18.41 -0.01 9.89
C GLU A 75 18.39 0.67 8.51
N TYR A 76 17.73 0.11 7.48
CA TYR A 76 17.70 0.74 6.15
C TYR A 76 16.99 2.09 6.19
N PHE A 77 17.70 3.14 5.76
CA PHE A 77 17.27 4.54 5.76
C PHE A 77 16.86 5.13 7.12
N LYS A 78 16.99 4.37 8.21
CA LYS A 78 16.57 4.79 9.55
C LYS A 78 17.58 5.78 10.14
N THR A 79 17.07 6.86 10.70
CA THR A 79 17.86 7.88 11.43
C THR A 79 17.13 8.28 12.72
N GLU A 80 17.77 9.10 13.55
CA GLU A 80 17.15 9.63 14.78
C GLU A 80 15.95 10.54 14.50
N ASN A 81 15.91 11.18 13.32
CA ASN A 81 14.91 12.19 12.96
C ASN A 81 13.97 11.70 11.85
N ASN A 82 13.71 10.39 11.75
CA ASN A 82 12.73 9.90 10.78
C ASN A 82 11.93 8.70 11.28
N MET A 83 10.82 8.45 10.60
CA MET A 83 10.05 7.21 10.72
C MET A 83 10.15 6.46 9.39
N VAL A 84 10.46 5.16 9.45
CA VAL A 84 10.68 4.35 8.25
C VAL A 84 9.74 3.16 8.25
N TYR A 85 9.02 2.96 7.15
CA TYR A 85 8.12 1.84 6.97
C TYR A 85 8.57 0.98 5.80
N TYR A 86 8.94 -0.28 6.08
CA TYR A 86 9.08 -1.29 5.04
C TYR A 86 7.77 -1.43 4.28
N LEU A 87 7.82 -1.35 2.95
CA LEU A 87 6.65 -1.43 2.08
C LEU A 87 6.47 -2.85 1.53
N GLY A 88 7.55 -3.58 1.33
CA GLY A 88 7.53 -4.85 0.61
C GLY A 88 8.54 -4.87 -0.54
N PRO A 89 8.59 -5.97 -1.29
CA PRO A 89 9.47 -6.08 -2.45
C PRO A 89 9.13 -5.04 -3.52
N GLU A 90 10.14 -4.48 -4.17
CA GLU A 90 10.04 -3.46 -5.21
C GLU A 90 8.99 -3.85 -6.27
N ARG A 91 8.29 -2.85 -6.79
CA ARG A 91 7.40 -2.98 -7.94
C ARG A 91 8.23 -3.20 -9.20
N GLY A 92 7.99 -4.32 -9.89
CA GLY A 92 8.67 -4.59 -11.15
C GLY A 92 8.55 -6.04 -11.59
N LEU A 93 9.12 -6.33 -12.76
CA LEU A 93 9.24 -7.70 -13.28
C LEU A 93 10.28 -8.52 -12.51
N ILE A 94 11.31 -7.85 -11.98
CA ILE A 94 12.38 -8.41 -11.16
C ILE A 94 12.29 -7.69 -9.82
N ARG A 95 12.05 -8.43 -8.74
CA ARG A 95 11.77 -7.88 -7.39
C ARG A 95 12.87 -8.36 -6.45
N ILE A 96 14.05 -7.80 -6.60
CA ILE A 96 15.23 -8.18 -5.79
C ILE A 96 15.31 -7.25 -4.58
N ASP A 97 15.07 -5.97 -4.83
CA ASP A 97 15.16 -4.92 -3.81
C ASP A 97 13.81 -4.70 -3.12
N SER A 98 13.80 -3.87 -2.09
CA SER A 98 12.63 -3.53 -1.29
C SER A 98 12.32 -2.05 -1.36
N GLU A 99 11.04 -1.70 -1.24
CA GLU A 99 10.61 -0.32 -1.13
C GLU A 99 10.37 0.08 0.34
N TRP A 100 10.63 1.36 0.64
CA TRP A 100 10.60 1.92 1.98
C TRP A 100 9.96 3.30 1.95
N LEU A 101 8.95 3.54 2.78
CA LEU A 101 8.40 4.87 3.02
C LEU A 101 9.21 5.53 4.13
N VAL A 102 9.84 6.66 3.83
CA VAL A 102 10.64 7.43 4.78
C VAL A 102 9.97 8.77 5.04
N LEU A 103 9.71 9.05 6.31
CA LEU A 103 9.09 10.28 6.80
C LEU A 103 10.13 11.05 7.61
N GLU A 104 10.70 12.10 7.04
CA GLU A 104 11.67 12.95 7.74
C GLU A 104 10.95 13.88 8.72
N LEU A 105 11.45 13.96 9.95
CA LEU A 105 10.86 14.71 11.05
C LEU A 105 11.62 16.01 11.30
N GLN A 106 10.86 17.07 11.57
CA GLN A 106 11.36 18.33 12.10
C GLN A 106 10.39 18.81 13.17
N GLU A 107 10.89 19.07 14.39
CA GLU A 107 10.06 19.52 15.52
C GLU A 107 8.84 18.61 15.76
N ASP A 108 9.05 17.30 15.80
CA ASP A 108 8.02 16.25 15.98
C ASP A 108 6.92 16.21 14.91
N ARG A 109 7.20 16.76 13.73
CA ARG A 109 6.28 16.74 12.57
C ARG A 109 6.96 16.24 11.31
N VAL A 110 6.18 15.61 10.44
CA VAL A 110 6.67 15.17 9.12
C VAL A 110 6.96 16.40 8.26
N SER A 111 8.23 16.61 7.95
CA SER A 111 8.70 17.67 7.05
C SER A 111 8.76 17.21 5.59
N LYS A 112 9.04 15.91 5.36
CA LYS A 112 9.20 15.33 4.03
C LYS A 112 8.74 13.88 4.00
N VAL A 113 8.21 13.49 2.85
CA VAL A 113 7.71 12.14 2.55
C VAL A 113 8.37 11.66 1.27
N ASP A 114 9.09 10.54 1.33
CA ASP A 114 9.72 9.93 0.16
C ASP A 114 9.57 8.41 0.17
N ILE A 115 9.68 7.81 -1.02
CA ILE A 115 9.82 6.35 -1.18
C ILE A 115 11.22 6.06 -1.71
N PHE A 116 11.94 5.18 -1.04
CA PHE A 116 13.27 4.72 -1.43
C PHE A 116 13.28 3.23 -1.75
N THR A 117 14.27 2.83 -2.54
CA THR A 117 14.61 1.43 -2.83
C THR A 117 16.02 1.18 -2.33
N ASP A 118 16.27 0.05 -1.65
CA ASP A 118 17.60 -0.35 -1.15
C ASP A 118 18.48 -1.04 -2.20
#